data_AF-A0A561SDI0-F1
#
_entry.id   AF-A0A561SDI0-F1
#
_cell.length_a   1.000
_cell.length_b   1.000
_cell.length_c   1.000
_cell.angle_alpha   90.00
_cell.angle_beta   90.00
_cell.angle_gamma   90.00
#
_symmetry.space_group_name_H-M   'P 1'
#
loop_
_entity.id
_entity.type
_entity.pdbx_description
1 polymer ?
#
loop_
_entity_poly.entity_id
_entity_poly.type
_entity_poly.pdbx_seq_one_letter_code
_entity_poly.pdbx_strand_id
1 'polypeptide(L)'
;MTAVPTSDAPLTDLPHGFRDDEQRRRVRRVVHDRLADDREPQECRYLMRFWWQLGMTYQEVSVEELRRNVGGRKLAAVLELISAIRSSHEGIDAWWAAAERAFPVVEDRGFNAVADGEG
;
A
#
# COMPACT_ATOMS: atom_id res chain seq x y z
N MET A 1 1.42 22.32 6.64
CA MET A 1 2.72 21.95 6.03
C MET A 1 3.10 20.59 6.59
N THR A 2 2.79 19.51 5.88
CA THR A 2 3.17 18.15 6.29
C THR A 2 4.60 17.91 5.84
N ALA A 3 5.49 17.60 6.78
CA ALA A 3 6.89 17.32 6.47
C ALA A 3 6.97 16.06 5.59
N VAL A 4 7.42 16.22 4.34
CA VAL A 4 7.70 15.07 3.48
C VAL A 4 8.87 14.31 4.11
N PRO A 5 8.73 13.01 4.42
CA PRO A 5 9.81 12.26 5.07
C PRO A 5 11.07 12.27 4.20
N THR A 6 12.18 12.71 4.81
CA THR A 6 13.53 12.69 4.23
C THR A 6 13.95 11.27 3.87
N SER A 7 14.70 11.14 2.78
CA SER A 7 14.93 9.92 1.96
C SER A 7 15.52 8.68 2.65
N ASP A 8 15.89 8.74 3.93
CA ASP A 8 16.69 7.69 4.59
C ASP A 8 16.06 7.11 5.87
N ALA A 9 14.87 7.57 6.27
CA ALA A 9 14.25 7.08 7.50
C ALA A 9 13.86 5.59 7.36
N PRO A 10 14.40 4.69 8.20
CA PRO A 10 14.10 3.26 8.13
C PRO A 10 12.60 3.05 8.33
N LEU A 11 12.01 2.10 7.61
CA LEU A 11 10.57 1.84 7.64
C LEU A 11 10.20 0.69 8.61
N THR A 12 11.12 0.30 9.48
CA THR A 12 10.92 -0.75 10.49
C THR A 12 10.01 -0.31 11.64
N ASP A 13 9.77 1.00 11.77
CA ASP A 13 8.89 1.59 12.77
C ASP A 13 7.39 1.47 12.42
N LEU A 14 7.08 1.31 11.13
CA LEU A 14 5.70 1.36 10.61
C LEU A 14 4.70 0.40 11.31
N PRO A 15 5.05 -0.85 11.67
CA PRO A 15 4.11 -1.75 12.35
C PRO A 15 3.59 -1.23 13.69
N HIS A 16 4.28 -0.28 14.31
CA HIS A 16 3.96 0.24 15.64
C HIS A 16 3.12 1.51 15.61
N GLY A 17 2.91 2.13 14.44
CA GLY A 17 2.14 3.38 14.32
C GLY A 17 0.62 3.18 14.17
N PHE A 18 0.14 1.94 14.23
CA PHE A 18 -1.30 1.65 14.16
C PHE A 18 -1.92 1.65 15.55
N ARG A 19 -3.16 2.16 15.65
CA ARG A 19 -3.92 2.14 16.91
C ARG A 19 -4.16 0.72 17.42
N ASP A 20 -4.48 -0.17 16.50
CA ASP A 20 -4.88 -1.54 16.75
C ASP A 20 -4.74 -2.41 15.49
N ASP A 21 -4.88 -3.73 15.68
CA ASP A 21 -4.80 -4.71 14.59
C ASP A 21 -5.87 -4.52 13.51
N GLU A 22 -7.02 -3.95 13.85
CA GLU A 22 -8.08 -3.71 12.88
C GLU A 22 -7.69 -2.58 11.92
N GLN A 23 -7.18 -1.46 12.43
CA GLN A 23 -6.67 -0.38 11.60
C GLN A 23 -5.53 -0.87 10.69
N ARG A 24 -4.61 -1.65 11.23
CA ARG A 24 -3.53 -2.27 10.46
C ARG A 24 -4.06 -3.19 9.34
N ARG A 25 -5.04 -4.05 9.65
CA ARG A 25 -5.66 -4.94 8.65
C ARG A 25 -6.37 -4.16 7.54
N ARG A 26 -7.08 -3.08 7.88
CA ARG A 26 -7.78 -2.23 6.89
C ARG A 26 -6.78 -1.58 5.92
N VAL A 27 -5.71 -0.99 6.44
CA VAL A 27 -4.64 -0.40 5.60
C VAL A 27 -3.99 -1.46 4.72
N ARG A 28 -3.60 -2.60 5.31
CA ARG A 28 -3.01 -3.71 4.55
C ARG A 28 -3.93 -4.19 3.42
N ARG A 29 -5.25 -4.24 3.65
CA ARG A 29 -6.21 -4.60 2.62
C ARG A 29 -6.24 -3.59 1.48
N VAL A 30 -6.22 -2.30 1.77
CA VAL A 30 -6.17 -1.25 0.73
C VAL A 30 -4.90 -1.35 -0.11
N VAL A 31 -3.73 -1.52 0.55
CA VAL A 31 -2.47 -1.65 -0.17
C VAL A 31 -2.50 -2.89 -1.09
N HIS A 32 -2.97 -4.03 -0.58
CA HIS A 32 -3.05 -5.28 -1.36
C HIS A 32 -4.10 -5.23 -2.48
N ASP A 33 -5.35 -4.88 -2.15
CA ASP A 33 -6.48 -5.01 -3.08
C ASP A 33 -6.56 -3.85 -4.10
N ARG A 34 -5.94 -2.70 -3.82
CA ARG A 34 -6.13 -1.47 -4.61
C ARG A 34 -4.84 -0.83 -5.13
N LEU A 35 -3.72 -0.93 -4.41
CA LEU A 35 -2.45 -0.33 -4.85
C LEU A 35 -1.57 -1.36 -5.57
N ALA A 36 -1.40 -2.53 -4.97
CA ALA A 36 -0.66 -3.66 -5.53
C ALA A 36 -1.50 -4.43 -6.57
N ASP A 37 -2.08 -3.70 -7.53
CA ASP A 37 -2.75 -4.32 -8.67
C ASP A 37 -1.73 -4.96 -9.64
N ASP A 38 -2.13 -6.06 -10.29
CA ASP A 38 -1.27 -6.88 -11.14
C ASP A 38 -1.01 -6.29 -12.54
N ARG A 39 -1.43 -5.04 -12.81
CA ARG A 39 -1.30 -4.44 -14.14
C ARG A 39 0.16 -4.16 -14.50
N GLU A 40 0.95 -3.73 -13.52
CA GLU A 40 2.37 -3.43 -13.66
C GLU A 40 3.20 -4.32 -12.70
N PRO A 41 3.80 -5.43 -13.19
CA PRO A 41 4.44 -6.43 -12.33
C PRO A 41 5.56 -5.88 -11.43
N GLN A 42 6.31 -4.90 -11.94
CA GLN A 42 7.35 -4.22 -11.17
C GLN A 42 6.74 -3.44 -9.99
N GLU A 43 5.71 -2.64 -10.23
CA GLU A 43 5.04 -1.87 -9.17
C GLU A 43 4.45 -2.82 -8.12
N CYS A 44 3.72 -3.85 -8.57
CA CYS A 44 3.10 -4.86 -7.70
C CYS A 44 4.13 -5.49 -6.76
N ARG A 45 5.30 -5.89 -7.28
CA ARG A 45 6.38 -6.49 -6.47
C ARG A 45 6.83 -5.58 -5.32
N TYR A 46 7.05 -4.30 -5.58
CA TYR A 46 7.53 -3.37 -4.55
C TYR A 46 6.43 -2.96 -3.57
N LEU A 47 5.18 -2.87 -4.04
CA LEU A 47 4.03 -2.61 -3.18
C LEU A 47 3.70 -3.81 -2.27
N MET A 48 3.90 -5.04 -2.75
CA MET A 48 3.79 -6.25 -1.92
C MET A 48 4.86 -6.31 -0.84
N ARG A 49 6.11 -5.93 -1.14
CA ARG A 49 7.17 -5.80 -0.11
C ARG A 49 6.81 -4.77 0.95
N PHE A 50 6.32 -3.60 0.52
CA PHE A 50 5.83 -2.58 1.44
C PHE A 50 4.66 -3.10 2.30
N TRP A 51 3.72 -3.82 1.70
CA TRP A 51 2.61 -4.44 2.40
C TRP A 51 3.05 -5.42 3.50
N TRP A 52 4.05 -6.26 3.22
CA TRP A 52 4.64 -7.16 4.22
C TRP A 52 5.21 -6.36 5.39
N GLN A 53 5.96 -5.30 5.09
CA GLN A 53 6.59 -4.44 6.08
C GLN A 53 5.60 -3.72 7.02
N LEU A 54 4.34 -3.51 6.60
CA LEU A 54 3.30 -2.98 7.50
C LEU A 54 2.95 -3.93 8.65
N GLY A 55 3.29 -5.22 8.54
CA GLY A 55 3.05 -6.24 9.55
C GLY A 55 4.31 -6.82 10.21
N MET A 56 5.49 -6.55 9.65
CA MET A 56 6.77 -7.18 10.04
C MET A 56 7.75 -6.15 10.61
N THR A 57 8.59 -6.55 11.56
CA THR A 57 9.56 -5.67 12.24
C THR A 57 10.88 -5.50 11.50
N TYR A 58 11.03 -6.09 10.31
CA TYR A 58 12.22 -5.97 9.46
C TYR A 58 11.91 -5.20 8.17
N GLN A 59 12.97 -4.67 7.56
CA GLN A 59 12.85 -3.86 6.34
C GLN A 59 12.91 -4.75 5.08
N GLU A 60 11.84 -4.74 4.30
CA GLU A 60 11.72 -5.40 2.99
C GLU A 60 11.97 -4.42 1.83
N VAL A 61 11.67 -3.14 2.04
CA VAL A 61 11.78 -2.11 1.01
C VAL A 61 12.08 -0.76 1.62
N SER A 62 12.98 -0.02 1.00
CA SER A 62 13.30 1.37 1.33
C SER A 62 12.38 2.37 0.62
N VAL A 63 12.32 3.60 1.14
CA VAL A 63 11.62 4.71 0.46
C VAL A 63 12.21 4.98 -0.93
N GLU A 64 13.53 4.89 -1.08
CA GLU A 64 14.18 5.08 -2.38
C GLU A 64 13.81 3.99 -3.39
N GLU A 65 13.68 2.73 -2.95
CA GLU A 65 13.20 1.66 -3.82
C GLU A 65 11.76 1.89 -4.25
N LEU A 66 10.89 2.36 -3.36
CA LEU A 66 9.51 2.73 -3.71
C LEU A 66 9.50 3.86 -4.74
N ARG A 67 10.31 4.91 -4.55
CA ARG A 67 10.41 6.04 -5.49
C ARG A 67 10.88 5.64 -6.89
N ARG A 68 11.77 4.65 -6.96
CA ARG A 68 12.33 4.14 -8.22
C ARG A 68 11.41 3.20 -8.98
N ASN A 69 10.51 2.50 -8.28
CA ASN A 69 9.78 1.36 -8.84
C ASN A 69 8.25 1.50 -8.82
N VAL A 70 7.71 2.55 -8.21
CA VAL A 70 6.25 2.77 -8.10
C VAL A 70 5.87 4.05 -8.84
N GLY A 71 4.86 3.97 -9.71
CA GLY A 71 4.34 5.11 -10.44
C GLY A 71 3.84 6.24 -9.54
N GLY A 72 3.99 7.48 -9.99
CA GLY A 72 3.85 8.68 -9.16
C GLY A 72 2.56 8.77 -8.35
N ARG A 73 1.42 8.33 -8.90
CA ARG A 73 0.13 8.36 -8.20
C ARG A 73 0.09 7.38 -7.01
N LYS A 74 0.53 6.14 -7.21
CA LYS A 74 0.59 5.12 -6.15
C LYS A 74 1.69 5.46 -5.14
N LEU A 75 2.83 5.97 -5.61
CA LEU A 75 3.93 6.43 -4.77
C LEU A 75 3.48 7.55 -3.83
N ALA A 76 2.76 8.56 -4.33
CA ALA A 76 2.22 9.63 -3.50
C ALA A 76 1.33 9.08 -2.37
N ALA A 77 0.44 8.13 -2.70
CA ALA A 77 -0.41 7.49 -1.68
C ALA A 77 0.41 6.70 -0.65
N VAL A 78 1.47 6.00 -1.05
CA VAL A 78 2.36 5.28 -0.12
C VAL A 78 3.12 6.24 0.80
N LEU A 79 3.63 7.36 0.26
CA LEU A 79 4.35 8.35 1.06
C LEU A 79 3.43 9.07 2.06
N GLU A 80 2.20 9.39 1.65
CA GLU A 80 1.16 9.91 2.54
C GLU A 80 0.81 8.91 3.65
N LEU A 81 0.73 7.61 3.33
CA LEU A 81 0.51 6.58 4.35
C LEU A 81 1.66 6.53 5.36
N ILE A 82 2.92 6.52 4.90
CA ILE A 82 4.08 6.53 5.79
C ILE A 82 4.03 7.75 6.71
N SER A 83 3.70 8.92 6.18
CA SER A 83 3.54 10.13 6.97
C SER A 83 2.41 10.01 7.99
N ALA A 84 1.26 9.46 7.60
CA ALA A 84 0.11 9.26 8.46
C ALA A 84 0.42 8.31 9.62
N ILE A 85 1.03 7.15 9.33
CA ILE A 85 1.45 6.16 10.34
C ILE A 85 2.36 6.79 11.40
N ARG A 86 3.26 7.68 10.99
CA ARG A 86 4.19 8.37 11.90
C ARG A 86 3.58 9.55 12.64
N SER A 87 2.42 10.05 12.21
CA SER A 87 1.84 11.29 12.73
C SER A 87 0.64 11.05 13.63
N SER A 88 -0.37 10.29 13.17
CA SER A 88 -1.63 10.15 13.91
C SER A 88 -2.51 9.02 13.36
N HIS A 89 -3.27 8.38 14.25
CA HIS A 89 -4.25 7.36 13.87
C HIS A 89 -5.37 7.94 13.00
N GLU A 90 -5.83 9.16 13.28
CA GLU A 90 -6.83 9.87 12.49
C GLU A 90 -6.31 10.17 11.07
N GLY A 91 -5.01 10.45 10.94
CA GLY A 91 -4.34 10.59 9.65
C GLY A 91 -4.39 9.30 8.83
N ILE A 92 -4.25 8.13 9.48
CA ILE A 92 -4.36 6.83 8.82
C ILE A 92 -5.80 6.60 8.33
N ASP A 93 -6.80 6.94 9.15
CA ASP A 93 -8.21 6.81 8.78
C ASP A 93 -8.59 7.75 7.60
N ALA A 94 -8.07 8.98 7.62
CA ALA A 94 -8.25 9.93 6.53
C ALA A 94 -7.57 9.46 5.24
N TRP A 95 -6.35 8.92 5.35
CA TRP A 95 -5.64 8.30 4.24
C TRP A 95 -6.44 7.14 3.65
N TRP A 96 -6.98 6.26 4.49
CA TRP A 96 -7.76 5.10 4.06
C TRP A 96 -8.97 5.56 3.23
N ALA A 97 -9.77 6.48 3.76
CA ALA A 97 -10.94 7.01 3.04
C ALA A 97 -10.58 7.72 1.72
N ALA A 98 -9.41 8.35 1.64
CA ALA A 98 -8.91 8.94 0.40
C ALA A 98 -8.45 7.88 -0.61
N ALA A 99 -7.70 6.89 -0.15
CA ALA A 99 -7.19 5.81 -0.99
C ALA A 99 -8.32 4.97 -1.59
N GLU A 100 -9.39 4.67 -0.83
CA GLU A 100 -10.53 3.92 -1.36
C GLU A 100 -11.28 4.65 -2.48
N ARG A 101 -11.33 5.98 -2.42
CA ARG A 101 -11.95 6.80 -3.46
C ARG A 101 -11.04 6.94 -4.68
N ALA A 102 -9.73 7.03 -4.47
CA ALA A 102 -8.77 7.23 -5.54
C ALA A 102 -8.46 5.94 -6.32
N PHE A 103 -8.38 4.81 -5.64
CA PHE A 103 -7.98 3.53 -6.21
C PHE A 103 -9.15 2.53 -6.08
N PRO A 104 -10.00 2.40 -7.11
CA PRO A 104 -11.05 1.39 -7.09
C PRO A 104 -10.43 -0.01 -7.07
N VAL A 105 -11.13 -0.96 -6.45
CA VAL A 105 -10.72 -2.38 -6.50
C VAL A 105 -10.71 -2.80 -7.97
N VAL A 106 -9.61 -3.40 -8.41
CA VAL A 106 -9.53 -3.99 -9.74
C VAL A 106 -10.21 -5.37 -9.67
N GLU A 107 -11.42 -5.48 -10.21
CA GLU A 107 -12.17 -6.75 -10.27
C GLU A 107 -11.61 -7.74 -11.28
N ASP A 108 -10.62 -7.34 -12.09
CA ASP A 108 -9.97 -8.20 -13.07
C ASP A 108 -8.95 -9.15 -12.42
N ARG A 109 -9.45 -10.09 -11.60
CA ARG A 109 -8.81 -11.39 -11.39
C ARG A 109 -9.44 -12.41 -12.34
N GLY A 110 -9.61 -12.00 -13.60
CA GLY A 110 -10.28 -12.76 -14.63
C GLY A 110 -9.49 -14.01 -15.00
N PHE A 111 -9.73 -15.12 -14.31
CA PHE A 111 -9.86 -16.39 -15.02
C PHE A 111 -11.32 -16.50 -15.46
N ASN A 112 -11.65 -15.85 -16.58
CA ASN A 112 -12.79 -16.31 -17.37
C ASN A 112 -12.33 -17.60 -18.05
N ALA A 113 -12.38 -18.72 -17.32
CA ALA A 113 -12.55 -20.00 -18.00
C ALA A 113 -13.88 -19.90 -18.74
N VAL A 114 -13.77 -19.72 -20.05
CA VAL A 114 -14.75 -20.19 -21.03
C VAL A 114 -15.38 -21.48 -20.50
N ALA A 115 -16.64 -21.37 -20.06
CA ALA A 115 -17.55 -22.50 -20.09
C ALA A 115 -17.83 -22.76 -21.58
N ASP A 116 -16.89 -23.44 -22.22
CA ASP A 116 -17.15 -24.10 -23.50
C ASP A 116 -18.12 -25.24 -23.17
N GLY A 117 -19.40 -24.94 -23.37
CA GLY A 117 -20.43 -25.95 -23.47
C GLY A 117 -20.31 -26.61 -24.83
N GLU A 118 -19.91 -27.87 -24.82
CA GLU A 118 -20.22 -28.87 -25.84
C GLU A 118 -20.30 -30.20 -25.06
N GLY A 119 -21.32 -31.05 -25.10
CA GLY A 119 -22.44 -31.27 -25.99
C GLY A 119 -22.86 -32.71 -25.73
#